data_AF-I8XAM6-F1
#
_entry.id   AF-I8XAM6-F1
#
_cell.length_a   1.000
_cell.length_b   1.000
_cell.length_c   1.000
_cell.angle_alpha   90.00
_cell.angle_beta   90.00
_cell.angle_gamma   90.00
#
_symmetry.space_group_name_H-M   'P 1'
#
loop_
_entity.id
_entity.type
_entity.pdbx_description
1 polymer ?
#
loop_
_entity_poly.entity_id
_entity_poly.type
_entity_poly.pdbx_seq_one_letter_code
_entity_poly.pdbx_strand_id
1 'polypeptide(L)'
;MKKTFLLVAALAATSTLLAQDDLVIYGDVTSGVEWHNFAGPTNVQEVDNPTPDAVNSTAKCISMNRPKETGGSDEIGWPWEGALSESFSVPNITDYNSISMLVKKPYPGKVCLELQSPTGGSGMIYAEYTATDDSWQKLTFPIINVSGLGATGLTKILVEIHREDENNNDDFEDCMMYADEITLHKAMPEFSFNGEDRIAGGWIPFPGDEFSRKARIVANPDQTGINTTDKCLWIKREKNDEVFSGAINRNFKVNNLNEFRCMTMMVKKSIAGPVSLELQSPGEEKKQILTADYTEVGRWQKLEFVFPDNLLEGAPLQIIILQAHVVDTKEDASFTEPVDIYVDELYLSSETVSIPLYSKDKKEIVKTEIYDIRGMLMTTFGANEEAVIDNLEKGVYVVRQTDKEGNVTVEKMMNR
;
A
#
# COMPACT_ATOMS: atom_id res chain seq x y z
N MET A 1 -9.17 59.98 34.51
CA MET A 1 -7.83 59.78 33.91
C MET A 1 -7.54 58.29 33.88
N LYS A 2 -7.42 57.73 32.66
CA LYS A 2 -7.35 56.28 32.40
C LYS A 2 -5.96 55.74 32.75
N LYS A 3 -5.93 54.62 33.47
CA LYS A 3 -4.74 53.81 33.74
C LYS A 3 -4.45 52.96 32.50
N THR A 4 -3.27 53.12 31.92
CA THR A 4 -2.80 52.29 30.79
C THR A 4 -2.04 51.09 31.37
N PHE A 5 -2.61 49.90 31.29
CA PHE A 5 -1.89 48.64 31.53
C PHE A 5 -1.17 48.26 30.23
N LEU A 6 0.16 48.15 30.30
CA LEU A 6 0.97 47.59 29.23
C LEU A 6 0.84 46.06 29.31
N LEU A 7 0.15 45.45 28.34
CA LEU A 7 0.12 44.00 28.18
C LEU A 7 1.33 43.60 27.34
N VAL A 8 2.36 43.04 27.98
CA VAL A 8 3.49 42.40 27.26
C VAL A 8 3.00 41.02 26.83
N ALA A 9 2.56 40.90 25.58
CA ALA A 9 2.34 39.60 24.97
C ALA A 9 3.71 39.00 24.63
N ALA A 10 4.13 38.00 25.42
CA ALA A 10 5.25 37.16 25.05
C ALA A 10 4.83 36.33 23.83
N LEU A 11 5.41 36.63 22.66
CA LEU A 11 5.37 35.71 21.52
C LEU A 11 6.15 34.46 21.93
N ALA A 12 5.44 33.41 22.33
CA ALA A 12 6.00 32.07 22.30
C ALA A 12 6.18 31.72 20.82
N ALA A 13 7.42 31.81 20.32
CA ALA A 13 7.78 31.20 19.06
C ALA A 13 7.66 29.68 19.24
N THR A 14 6.49 29.12 18.95
CA THR A 14 6.39 27.70 18.64
C THR A 14 7.14 27.47 17.35
N SER A 15 8.41 27.06 17.46
CA SER A 15 9.09 26.38 16.37
C SER A 15 8.36 25.06 16.13
N THR A 16 7.38 25.08 15.24
CA THR A 16 6.89 23.86 14.60
C THR A 16 8.06 23.27 13.84
N LEU A 17 8.62 22.18 14.35
CA LEU A 17 9.47 21.28 13.60
C LEU A 17 8.57 20.63 12.53
N LEU A 18 8.40 21.27 11.38
CA LEU A 18 7.81 20.63 10.21
C LEU A 18 8.99 20.19 9.34
N ALA A 19 9.32 18.90 9.38
CA ALA A 19 9.95 18.28 8.23
C ALA A 19 8.91 18.39 7.09
N GLN A 20 9.17 19.26 6.11
CA GLN A 20 8.34 19.30 4.91
C GLN A 20 8.80 18.13 4.03
N ASP A 21 8.19 16.97 4.25
CA ASP A 21 8.55 15.68 3.64
C ASP A 21 7.93 15.45 2.26
N ASP A 22 6.92 16.25 1.88
CA ASP A 22 6.22 16.13 0.61
C ASP A 22 6.41 17.38 -0.27
N LEU A 23 6.58 17.16 -1.57
CA LEU A 23 6.68 18.18 -2.60
C LEU A 23 5.53 18.04 -3.60
N VAL A 24 4.51 18.89 -3.50
CA VAL A 24 3.46 19.00 -4.51
C VAL A 24 4.03 19.70 -5.73
N ILE A 25 3.98 19.04 -6.89
CA ILE A 25 4.52 19.58 -8.16
C ILE A 25 3.43 19.91 -9.18
N TYR A 26 2.21 19.42 -8.98
CA TYR A 26 1.03 19.79 -9.75
C TYR A 26 -0.22 19.65 -8.88
N GLY A 27 -1.18 20.57 -9.03
CA GLY A 27 -2.40 20.65 -8.22
C GLY A 27 -2.81 22.11 -7.93
N ASP A 28 -3.87 22.31 -7.15
CA ASP A 28 -4.48 23.64 -6.89
C ASP A 28 -3.51 24.64 -6.22
N VAL A 29 -2.49 24.14 -5.54
CA VAL A 29 -1.47 24.93 -4.83
C VAL A 29 -0.25 25.27 -5.69
N THR A 30 -0.23 24.83 -6.95
CA THR A 30 0.87 25.04 -7.89
C THR A 30 0.44 25.95 -9.04
N SER A 31 1.36 26.75 -9.57
CA SER A 31 1.08 27.66 -10.70
C SER A 31 2.21 27.60 -11.71
N GLY A 32 1.89 27.77 -13.00
CA GLY A 32 2.89 27.83 -14.07
C GLY A 32 3.40 26.46 -14.54
N VAL A 33 2.66 25.40 -14.24
CA VAL A 33 2.89 24.09 -14.87
C VAL A 33 2.15 24.07 -16.20
N GLU A 34 2.88 23.86 -17.29
CA GLU A 34 2.31 23.73 -18.62
C GLU A 34 2.35 22.27 -19.05
N TRP A 35 1.24 21.80 -19.62
CA TRP A 35 1.10 20.45 -20.16
C TRP A 35 0.94 20.50 -21.67
N HIS A 36 1.62 19.58 -22.35
CA HIS A 36 1.64 19.48 -23.81
C HIS A 36 1.32 18.06 -24.24
N ASN A 37 0.75 17.92 -25.44
CA ASN A 37 0.55 16.63 -26.07
C ASN A 37 1.92 15.97 -26.32
N PHE A 38 2.04 14.72 -25.92
CA PHE A 38 3.20 13.89 -26.23
C PHE A 38 2.78 12.68 -27.05
N ALA A 39 3.29 12.66 -28.29
CA ALA A 39 3.00 11.66 -29.32
C ALA A 39 1.50 11.53 -29.71
N GLY A 40 1.26 11.04 -30.92
CA GLY A 40 -0.08 10.69 -31.41
C GLY A 40 -1.11 11.82 -31.44
N PRO A 41 -2.41 11.47 -31.60
CA PRO A 41 -3.52 12.42 -31.67
C PRO A 41 -4.11 12.76 -30.30
N THR A 42 -3.47 12.32 -29.21
CA THR A 42 -3.92 12.59 -27.84
C THR A 42 -4.09 14.09 -27.61
N ASN A 43 -5.26 14.49 -27.10
CA ASN A 43 -5.56 15.89 -26.77
C ASN A 43 -5.40 16.13 -25.27
N VAL A 44 -4.38 16.91 -24.90
CA VAL A 44 -4.05 17.28 -23.52
C VAL A 44 -4.47 18.72 -23.25
N GLN A 45 -5.18 18.93 -22.15
CA GLN A 45 -5.65 20.25 -21.73
C GLN A 45 -5.87 20.31 -20.23
N GLU A 46 -5.69 21.48 -19.64
CA GLU A 46 -6.19 21.75 -18.29
C GLU A 46 -7.69 22.12 -18.38
N VAL A 47 -8.52 21.42 -17.61
CA VAL A 47 -9.99 21.56 -17.63
C VAL A 47 -10.53 21.73 -16.22
N ASP A 48 -11.79 22.15 -16.10
CA ASP A 48 -12.51 22.07 -14.83
C ASP A 48 -12.56 20.60 -14.37
N ASN A 49 -12.34 20.37 -13.06
CA ASN A 49 -12.47 19.03 -12.48
C ASN A 49 -13.89 18.50 -12.78
N PRO A 50 -14.03 17.38 -13.51
CA PRO A 50 -15.32 16.91 -14.02
C PRO A 50 -16.25 16.41 -12.91
N THR A 51 -15.69 15.95 -11.79
CA THR A 51 -16.44 15.40 -10.66
C THR A 51 -15.72 15.71 -9.34
N PRO A 52 -15.78 16.95 -8.84
CA PRO A 52 -15.20 17.28 -7.54
C PRO A 52 -15.91 16.51 -6.43
N ASP A 53 -15.14 15.81 -5.59
CA ASP A 53 -15.66 14.98 -4.51
C ASP A 53 -14.72 15.02 -3.28
N ALA A 54 -14.93 14.13 -2.31
CA ALA A 54 -14.09 14.05 -1.11
C ALA A 54 -12.67 13.52 -1.37
N VAL A 55 -12.45 12.91 -2.54
CA VAL A 55 -11.15 12.38 -2.95
C VAL A 55 -10.36 13.44 -3.72
N ASN A 56 -11.01 14.07 -4.70
CA ASN A 56 -10.45 15.18 -5.44
C ASN A 56 -11.35 16.40 -5.36
N SER A 57 -11.02 17.34 -4.48
CA SER A 57 -11.79 18.56 -4.28
C SER A 57 -11.27 19.77 -5.08
N THR A 58 -10.25 19.58 -5.92
CA THR A 58 -9.61 20.67 -6.67
C THR A 58 -10.53 21.26 -7.74
N ALA A 59 -10.22 22.48 -8.18
CA ALA A 59 -11.00 23.15 -9.22
C ALA A 59 -10.62 22.70 -10.64
N LYS A 60 -9.35 22.39 -10.87
CA LYS A 60 -8.78 22.10 -12.20
C LYS A 60 -8.01 20.79 -12.18
N CYS A 61 -7.99 20.11 -13.31
CA CYS A 61 -7.17 18.92 -13.51
C CYS A 61 -6.70 18.82 -14.96
N ILE A 62 -5.72 17.95 -15.22
CA ILE A 62 -5.31 17.61 -16.59
C ILE A 62 -6.35 16.66 -17.15
N SER A 63 -6.80 16.90 -18.36
CA SER A 63 -7.58 15.97 -19.18
C SER A 63 -6.74 15.53 -20.36
N MET A 64 -6.79 14.24 -20.63
CA MET A 64 -6.12 13.61 -21.74
C MET A 64 -7.14 12.73 -22.47
N ASN A 65 -7.44 13.06 -23.72
CA ASN A 65 -8.33 12.28 -24.56
C ASN A 65 -7.53 11.54 -25.63
N ARG A 66 -7.47 10.22 -25.52
CA ARG A 66 -6.87 9.35 -26.54
C ARG A 66 -7.98 8.74 -27.40
N PRO A 67 -8.19 9.22 -28.64
CA PRO A 67 -9.29 8.74 -29.48
C PRO A 67 -9.03 7.30 -29.99
N LYS A 68 -10.10 6.52 -30.14
CA LYS A 68 -10.17 5.30 -30.94
C LYS A 68 -10.28 5.71 -32.40
N GLU A 69 -9.17 5.74 -33.14
CA GLU A 69 -9.25 5.87 -34.60
C GLU A 69 -8.91 4.58 -35.34
N THR A 70 -9.90 4.13 -36.12
CA THR A 70 -9.79 3.14 -37.18
C THR A 70 -9.09 3.76 -38.40
N GLY A 71 -7.78 3.52 -38.55
CA GLY A 71 -7.13 3.66 -39.86
C GLY A 71 -5.72 4.25 -39.88
N GLY A 72 -4.72 3.36 -39.90
CA GLY A 72 -3.72 3.38 -40.98
C GLY A 72 -2.48 4.26 -40.86
N SER A 73 -2.19 4.89 -39.72
CA SER A 73 -0.82 5.34 -39.43
C SER A 73 -0.20 4.52 -38.31
N ASP A 74 1.04 4.12 -38.55
CA ASP A 74 1.99 3.44 -37.68
C ASP A 74 2.34 4.21 -36.39
N GLU A 75 1.75 5.38 -36.14
CA GLU A 75 2.08 6.29 -35.03
C GLU A 75 0.91 6.65 -34.10
N ILE A 76 -0.26 5.99 -34.23
CA ILE A 76 -1.45 6.27 -33.41
C ILE A 76 -1.76 5.07 -32.53
N GLY A 77 -2.16 5.32 -31.28
CA GLY A 77 -2.53 4.28 -30.33
C GLY A 77 -1.32 3.68 -29.61
N TRP A 78 -0.21 4.41 -29.53
CA TRP A 78 0.94 3.89 -28.82
C TRP A 78 0.74 3.99 -27.31
N PRO A 79 1.24 3.00 -26.55
CA PRO A 79 1.09 2.97 -25.11
C PRO A 79 1.83 4.12 -24.39
N TRP A 80 2.65 4.91 -25.10
CA TRP A 80 3.40 6.05 -24.58
C TRP A 80 2.80 7.42 -24.93
N GLU A 81 1.58 7.47 -25.49
CA GLU A 81 0.87 8.75 -25.68
C GLU A 81 0.39 9.32 -24.33
N GLY A 82 0.49 10.64 -24.19
CA GLY A 82 0.12 11.26 -22.92
C GLY A 82 0.37 12.76 -22.80
N ALA A 83 0.41 13.21 -21.55
CA ALA A 83 0.68 14.59 -21.17
C ALA A 83 2.12 14.75 -20.70
N LEU A 84 2.90 15.56 -21.42
CA LEU A 84 4.26 15.94 -21.03
C LEU A 84 4.25 17.33 -20.40
N SER A 85 4.90 17.47 -19.24
CA SER A 85 5.28 18.77 -18.71
C SER A 85 6.79 18.84 -18.47
N GLU A 86 7.39 19.97 -18.82
CA GLU A 86 8.81 20.29 -18.64
C GLU A 86 9.01 21.38 -17.57
N SER A 87 7.97 21.67 -16.78
CA SER A 87 7.94 22.78 -15.83
C SER A 87 8.56 22.44 -14.47
N PHE A 88 9.12 21.25 -14.30
CA PHE A 88 9.57 20.75 -13.00
C PHE A 88 11.04 21.05 -12.72
N SER A 89 11.37 21.23 -11.45
CA SER A 89 12.75 21.33 -10.99
C SER A 89 12.89 20.62 -9.65
N VAL A 90 13.03 19.30 -9.68
CA VAL A 90 13.35 18.50 -8.50
C VAL A 90 14.85 18.23 -8.51
N PRO A 91 15.65 18.78 -7.57
CA PRO A 91 17.11 18.69 -7.64
C PRO A 91 17.66 17.27 -7.57
N ASN A 92 17.02 16.40 -6.80
CA ASN A 92 17.43 15.01 -6.65
C ASN A 92 16.20 14.11 -6.45
N ILE A 93 15.86 13.31 -7.47
CA ILE A 93 14.72 12.39 -7.39
C ILE A 93 14.97 11.24 -6.41
N THR A 94 16.24 10.94 -6.09
CA THR A 94 16.60 9.87 -5.16
C THR A 94 16.33 10.22 -3.70
N ASP A 95 16.09 11.50 -3.39
CA ASP A 95 15.63 11.94 -2.07
C ASP A 95 14.17 11.53 -1.82
N TYR A 96 13.44 11.18 -2.88
CA TYR A 96 12.05 10.80 -2.83
C TYR A 96 11.88 9.29 -3.02
N ASN A 97 10.86 8.76 -2.37
CA ASN A 97 10.56 7.36 -2.30
C ASN A 97 9.39 6.97 -3.20
N SER A 98 8.40 7.85 -3.34
CA SER A 98 7.26 7.66 -4.22
C SER A 98 6.75 8.99 -4.80
N ILE A 99 5.91 8.87 -5.82
CA ILE A 99 5.06 9.92 -6.35
C ILE A 99 3.62 9.47 -6.16
N SER A 100 2.71 10.35 -5.75
CA SER A 100 1.28 10.09 -5.84
C SER A 100 0.62 11.00 -6.87
N MET A 101 -0.48 10.53 -7.45
CA MET A 101 -1.31 11.27 -8.42
C MET A 101 -2.75 10.78 -8.31
N LEU A 102 -3.70 11.71 -8.30
CA LEU A 102 -5.12 11.40 -8.46
C LEU A 102 -5.39 11.12 -9.93
N VAL A 103 -6.05 10.00 -10.21
CA VAL A 103 -6.41 9.54 -11.56
C VAL A 103 -7.88 9.22 -11.61
N LYS A 104 -8.54 9.56 -12.71
CA LYS A 104 -9.91 9.13 -13.04
C LYS A 104 -9.95 8.72 -14.50
N LYS A 105 -10.40 7.50 -14.80
CA LYS A 105 -10.54 6.97 -16.16
C LYS A 105 -11.64 5.88 -16.23
N PRO A 106 -12.21 5.59 -17.42
CA PRO A 106 -13.44 4.78 -17.53
C PRO A 106 -13.27 3.29 -17.20
N TYR A 107 -12.05 2.75 -17.20
CA TYR A 107 -11.82 1.33 -16.94
C TYR A 107 -10.52 1.09 -16.16
N PRO A 108 -10.39 -0.02 -15.42
CA PRO A 108 -9.15 -0.44 -14.75
C PRO A 108 -7.94 -0.57 -15.69
N GLY A 109 -6.74 -0.58 -15.13
CA GLY A 109 -5.49 -0.95 -15.79
C GLY A 109 -4.35 0.05 -15.55
N LYS A 110 -3.20 -0.24 -16.15
CA LYS A 110 -1.92 0.36 -15.80
C LYS A 110 -1.80 1.83 -16.20
N VAL A 111 -1.32 2.64 -15.28
CA VAL A 111 -0.89 4.02 -15.49
C VAL A 111 0.63 4.08 -15.35
N CYS A 112 1.29 4.83 -16.23
CA CYS A 112 2.73 5.03 -16.23
C CYS A 112 3.05 6.52 -16.00
N LEU A 113 4.09 6.76 -15.22
CA LEU A 113 4.82 8.01 -15.22
C LEU A 113 6.21 7.74 -15.78
N GLU A 114 6.57 8.40 -16.89
CA GLU A 114 7.97 8.49 -17.29
C GLU A 114 8.57 9.77 -16.67
N LEU A 115 9.57 9.55 -15.84
CA LEU A 115 10.37 10.59 -15.22
C LEU A 115 11.59 10.84 -16.10
N GLN A 116 11.89 12.10 -16.42
CA GLN A 116 13.05 12.45 -17.25
C GLN A 116 13.94 13.51 -16.60
N SER A 117 15.25 13.26 -16.67
CA SER A 117 16.30 14.15 -16.18
C SER A 117 16.69 15.19 -17.24
N PRO A 118 17.26 16.33 -16.82
CA PRO A 118 17.74 17.34 -17.76
C PRO A 118 18.91 16.87 -18.65
N THR A 119 19.58 15.78 -18.26
CA THR A 119 20.68 15.16 -19.02
C THR A 119 20.22 14.05 -19.97
N GLY A 120 18.91 13.83 -20.11
CA GLY A 120 18.34 12.88 -21.06
C GLY A 120 18.23 11.43 -20.57
N GLY A 121 18.56 11.14 -19.32
CA GLY A 121 18.19 9.86 -18.72
C GLY A 121 16.71 9.86 -18.34
N SER A 122 16.03 8.72 -18.52
CA SER A 122 14.62 8.54 -18.15
C SER A 122 14.41 7.26 -17.33
N GLY A 123 13.27 7.20 -16.64
CA GLY A 123 12.84 6.04 -15.88
C GLY A 123 11.32 5.99 -15.79
N MET A 124 10.74 4.84 -16.12
CA MET A 124 9.29 4.63 -16.05
C MET A 124 8.92 3.97 -14.72
N ILE A 125 7.86 4.47 -14.10
CA ILE A 125 7.27 3.91 -12.88
C ILE A 125 5.77 3.73 -13.09
N TYR A 126 5.18 2.74 -12.42
CA TYR A 126 3.83 2.27 -12.72
C TYR A 126 2.95 2.18 -11.47
N ALA A 127 1.65 2.35 -11.68
CA ALA A 127 0.61 2.02 -10.72
C ALA A 127 -0.63 1.52 -11.46
N GLU A 128 -1.42 0.65 -10.84
CA GLU A 128 -2.69 0.16 -11.42
C GLU A 128 -3.85 1.00 -10.91
N TYR A 129 -4.65 1.51 -11.85
CA TYR A 129 -5.96 2.05 -11.56
C TYR A 129 -6.98 0.91 -11.53
N THR A 130 -7.80 0.82 -10.49
CA THR A 130 -8.67 -0.34 -10.24
C THR A 130 -10.14 0.02 -10.16
N ALA A 131 -10.49 1.31 -10.12
CA ALA A 131 -11.87 1.75 -10.13
C ALA A 131 -12.57 1.36 -11.44
N THR A 132 -13.79 0.83 -11.30
CA THR A 132 -14.66 0.41 -12.41
C THR A 132 -15.86 1.33 -12.61
N ASP A 133 -15.98 2.35 -11.77
CA ASP A 133 -17.10 3.29 -11.69
C ASP A 133 -16.68 4.70 -12.12
N ASP A 134 -15.54 4.82 -12.81
CA ASP A 134 -14.95 6.10 -13.21
C ASP A 134 -14.77 7.04 -11.99
N SER A 135 -14.46 6.54 -10.80
CA SER A 135 -14.20 7.40 -9.63
C SER A 135 -12.75 7.89 -9.57
N TRP A 136 -12.52 9.03 -8.92
CA TRP A 136 -11.15 9.48 -8.63
C TRP A 136 -10.44 8.46 -7.73
N GLN A 137 -9.23 8.08 -8.10
CA GLN A 137 -8.35 7.18 -7.37
C GLN A 137 -6.95 7.79 -7.20
N LYS A 138 -6.48 7.91 -5.96
CA LYS A 138 -5.08 8.22 -5.64
C LYS A 138 -4.22 7.00 -5.95
N LEU A 139 -3.34 7.14 -6.94
CA LEU A 139 -2.32 6.18 -7.27
C LEU A 139 -1.01 6.57 -6.59
N THR A 140 -0.24 5.59 -6.17
CA THR A 140 1.10 5.77 -5.61
C THR A 140 2.10 4.98 -6.46
N PHE A 141 3.03 5.71 -7.07
CA PHE A 141 4.10 5.21 -7.92
C PHE A 141 5.39 5.19 -7.11
N PRO A 142 5.95 4.02 -6.80
CA PRO A 142 7.24 3.95 -6.13
C PRO A 142 8.35 4.41 -7.08
N ILE A 143 9.28 5.21 -6.57
CA ILE A 143 10.46 5.65 -7.32
C ILE A 143 11.48 4.51 -7.28
N ILE A 144 11.33 3.59 -8.23
CA ILE A 144 12.17 2.40 -8.41
C ILE A 144 12.86 2.42 -9.78
N ASN A 145 14.02 1.77 -9.88
CA ASN A 145 14.75 1.58 -11.14
C ASN A 145 15.07 2.89 -11.90
N VAL A 146 15.19 4.02 -11.19
CA VAL A 146 15.49 5.36 -11.73
C VAL A 146 16.99 5.62 -11.90
N SER A 147 17.78 4.59 -12.21
CA SER A 147 19.26 4.67 -12.28
C SER A 147 19.77 5.67 -13.33
N GLY A 148 18.96 5.98 -14.35
CA GLY A 148 19.22 7.03 -15.33
C GLY A 148 18.87 8.46 -14.87
N LEU A 149 18.17 8.62 -13.75
CA LEU A 149 17.72 9.92 -13.24
C LEU A 149 18.61 10.49 -12.14
N GLY A 150 19.28 9.62 -11.37
CA GLY A 150 20.36 9.95 -10.43
C GLY A 150 20.25 11.28 -9.66
N ALA A 151 21.40 11.84 -9.29
CA ALA A 151 21.51 13.17 -8.66
C ALA A 151 21.35 14.33 -9.68
N THR A 152 20.94 14.04 -10.92
CA THR A 152 20.78 15.04 -11.98
C THR A 152 19.40 15.71 -11.96
N GLY A 153 18.48 15.17 -11.16
CA GLY A 153 17.17 15.76 -10.88
C GLY A 153 16.09 15.37 -11.88
N LEU A 154 14.86 15.80 -11.60
CA LEU A 154 13.69 15.62 -12.45
C LEU A 154 13.30 16.97 -13.05
N THR A 155 13.23 17.04 -14.38
CA THR A 155 12.77 18.24 -15.09
C THR A 155 11.54 18.00 -15.93
N LYS A 156 11.23 16.75 -16.27
CA LYS A 156 10.05 16.41 -17.06
C LYS A 156 9.31 15.22 -16.48
N ILE A 157 7.99 15.25 -16.60
CA ILE A 157 7.12 14.11 -16.35
C ILE A 157 6.23 13.94 -17.56
N LEU A 158 6.19 12.72 -18.07
CA LEU A 158 5.18 12.25 -19.00
C LEU A 158 4.18 11.38 -18.22
N VAL A 159 2.91 11.76 -18.26
CA VAL A 159 1.79 10.95 -17.76
C VAL A 159 1.19 10.20 -18.95
N GLU A 160 1.30 8.87 -18.96
CA GLU A 160 0.75 8.03 -20.02
C GLU A 160 -0.68 7.56 -19.66
N ILE A 161 -1.59 7.62 -20.63
CA ILE A 161 -3.05 7.47 -20.43
C ILE A 161 -3.47 6.04 -20.11
N HIS A 162 -2.80 5.06 -20.72
CA HIS A 162 -3.05 3.64 -20.55
C HIS A 162 -2.01 2.84 -21.34
N ARG A 163 -1.28 1.90 -20.71
CA ARG A 163 -0.12 1.25 -21.36
C ARG A 163 -0.42 -0.12 -22.00
N GLU A 164 -1.65 -0.60 -21.96
CA GLU A 164 -1.95 -1.83 -22.70
C GLU A 164 -1.78 -1.56 -24.22
N ASP A 165 -1.10 -2.47 -24.93
CA ASP A 165 -0.80 -2.33 -26.37
C ASP A 165 -2.10 -2.53 -27.17
N GLU A 166 -2.83 -1.44 -27.35
CA GLU A 166 -4.20 -1.42 -27.87
C GLU A 166 -4.26 -1.45 -29.40
N ASN A 167 -3.12 -1.40 -30.10
CA ASN A 167 -3.07 -1.50 -31.57
C ASN A 167 -3.58 -2.84 -32.12
N ASN A 168 -3.78 -3.83 -31.24
CA ASN A 168 -4.39 -5.13 -31.55
C ASN A 168 -5.65 -5.44 -30.71
N ASN A 169 -6.25 -4.45 -30.04
CA ASN A 169 -7.47 -4.65 -29.26
C ASN A 169 -8.71 -4.09 -29.98
N ASP A 170 -9.48 -4.96 -30.63
CA ASP A 170 -10.72 -4.61 -31.34
C ASP A 170 -11.78 -3.96 -30.41
N ASP A 171 -11.66 -4.14 -29.09
CA ASP A 171 -12.58 -3.60 -28.07
C ASP A 171 -12.14 -2.23 -27.53
N PHE A 172 -11.03 -1.63 -27.99
CA PHE A 172 -10.58 -0.31 -27.53
C PHE A 172 -11.59 0.78 -27.92
N GLU A 173 -11.98 1.65 -26.98
CA GLU A 173 -12.82 2.83 -27.21
C GLU A 173 -12.04 4.09 -26.82
N ASP A 174 -12.54 5.28 -27.19
CA ASP A 174 -11.96 6.56 -26.75
C ASP A 174 -11.64 6.52 -25.25
N CYS A 175 -10.37 6.73 -24.91
CA CYS A 175 -9.92 6.70 -23.53
C CYS A 175 -9.72 8.13 -23.03
N MET A 176 -10.63 8.55 -22.14
CA MET A 176 -10.51 9.79 -21.40
C MET A 176 -9.87 9.51 -20.03
N MET A 177 -8.71 10.09 -19.77
CA MET A 177 -8.09 10.07 -18.44
C MET A 177 -7.94 11.49 -17.90
N TYR A 178 -8.24 11.65 -16.61
CA TYR A 178 -7.94 12.85 -15.84
C TYR A 178 -6.84 12.56 -14.83
N ALA A 179 -5.94 13.52 -14.62
CA ALA A 179 -4.84 13.44 -13.68
C ALA A 179 -4.72 14.72 -12.85
N ASP A 180 -4.43 14.57 -11.56
CA ASP A 180 -4.34 15.69 -10.63
C ASP A 180 -3.48 15.42 -9.39
N GLU A 181 -3.17 16.47 -8.62
CA GLU A 181 -2.49 16.43 -7.31
C GLU A 181 -1.21 15.55 -7.31
N ILE A 182 -0.29 15.85 -8.23
CA ILE A 182 0.98 15.11 -8.35
C ILE A 182 1.92 15.56 -7.23
N THR A 183 2.29 14.63 -6.35
CA THR A 183 3.09 14.90 -5.16
C THR A 183 4.24 13.90 -5.02
N LEU A 184 5.47 14.38 -4.80
CA LEU A 184 6.60 13.53 -4.43
C LEU A 184 6.70 13.40 -2.91
N HIS A 185 7.00 12.20 -2.42
CA HIS A 185 7.07 11.88 -1.00
C HIS A 185 8.48 11.43 -0.61
N LYS A 186 9.09 12.06 0.39
CA LYS A 186 10.39 11.62 0.96
C LYS A 186 10.24 10.42 1.87
N ALA A 187 9.16 10.34 2.63
CA ALA A 187 8.80 9.13 3.34
C ALA A 187 8.17 8.13 2.36
N MET A 188 8.55 6.86 2.41
CA MET A 188 7.61 5.82 1.98
C MET A 188 6.41 5.89 2.93
N PRO A 189 5.16 5.68 2.47
CA PRO A 189 4.14 5.18 3.38
C PRO A 189 4.75 3.98 4.12
N GLU A 190 4.49 3.83 5.42
CA GLU A 190 4.84 2.59 6.12
C GLU A 190 4.43 1.42 5.22
N PHE A 191 5.31 0.41 5.03
CA PHE A 191 4.93 -0.74 4.21
C PHE A 191 3.67 -1.34 4.83
N SER A 192 2.56 -1.16 4.13
CA SER A 192 1.26 -1.60 4.53
C SER A 192 0.45 -1.89 3.28
N PHE A 193 -0.20 -3.04 3.28
CA PHE A 193 -1.34 -3.28 2.43
C PHE A 193 -2.54 -3.56 3.33
N ASN A 194 -3.58 -2.77 3.18
CA ASN A 194 -4.93 -3.09 3.61
C ASN A 194 -5.85 -2.96 2.39
N GLY A 195 -6.99 -3.64 2.39
CA GLY A 195 -7.94 -3.56 1.28
C GLY A 195 -8.65 -2.22 1.14
N GLU A 196 -8.54 -1.35 2.16
CA GLU A 196 -9.17 -0.01 2.23
C GLU A 196 -8.43 1.05 1.41
N ASP A 197 -7.11 1.07 1.49
CA ASP A 197 -6.27 2.09 0.89
C ASP A 197 -5.58 1.61 -0.40
N ARG A 198 -5.49 2.55 -1.33
CA ARG A 198 -5.29 2.39 -2.78
C ARG A 198 -3.91 1.88 -3.22
N ILE A 199 -3.18 1.18 -2.35
CA ILE A 199 -2.06 0.28 -2.72
C ILE A 199 -2.60 -1.05 -3.30
N ALA A 200 -3.92 -1.23 -3.28
CA ALA A 200 -4.68 -2.11 -4.16
C ALA A 200 -4.26 -2.07 -5.65
N GLY A 201 -3.67 -0.96 -6.10
CA GLY A 201 -3.19 -0.79 -7.47
C GLY A 201 -1.87 -1.50 -7.81
N GLY A 202 -1.49 -2.56 -7.12
CA GLY A 202 -0.23 -3.26 -7.44
C GLY A 202 -0.32 -4.78 -7.46
N TRP A 203 -1.35 -5.36 -6.82
CA TRP A 203 -1.51 -6.81 -6.76
C TRP A 203 -2.23 -7.31 -8.00
N ILE A 204 -1.49 -8.00 -8.87
CA ILE A 204 -2.01 -8.65 -10.08
C ILE A 204 -1.90 -10.17 -9.96
N PRO A 205 -2.71 -10.96 -10.70
CA PRO A 205 -2.56 -12.41 -10.74
C PRO A 205 -1.14 -12.85 -11.10
N PHE A 206 -0.74 -14.02 -10.61
CA PHE A 206 0.55 -14.64 -10.94
C PHE A 206 0.41 -16.17 -10.97
N PRO A 207 1.04 -16.93 -11.90
CA PRO A 207 1.72 -16.46 -13.12
C PRO A 207 0.73 -16.00 -14.21
N GLY A 208 1.19 -15.13 -15.10
CA GLY A 208 0.40 -14.61 -16.23
C GLY A 208 -0.41 -13.36 -15.90
N ASP A 209 -0.51 -12.48 -16.90
CA ASP A 209 -1.43 -11.33 -16.99
C ASP A 209 -2.81 -11.73 -17.54
N GLU A 210 -2.91 -12.89 -18.21
CA GLU A 210 -4.17 -13.43 -18.71
C GLU A 210 -5.10 -13.88 -17.57
N PHE A 211 -6.31 -13.32 -17.61
CA PHE A 211 -7.39 -13.34 -16.62
C PHE A 211 -7.14 -12.47 -15.38
N SER A 212 -7.43 -11.18 -15.55
CA SER A 212 -7.84 -10.18 -14.54
C SER A 212 -8.96 -10.62 -13.57
N ARG A 213 -9.37 -11.89 -13.61
CA ARG A 213 -10.42 -12.49 -12.79
C ARG A 213 -9.91 -13.40 -11.67
N LYS A 214 -8.59 -13.60 -11.51
CA LYS A 214 -8.05 -14.48 -10.45
C LYS A 214 -7.45 -13.74 -9.25
N ALA A 215 -7.27 -12.42 -9.33
CA ALA A 215 -6.92 -11.58 -8.19
C ALA A 215 -7.54 -10.19 -8.37
N ARG A 216 -8.20 -9.65 -7.33
CA ARG A 216 -8.74 -8.29 -7.29
C ARG A 216 -9.14 -7.90 -5.87
N ILE A 217 -9.30 -6.60 -5.62
CA ILE A 217 -9.94 -6.14 -4.38
C ILE A 217 -11.44 -6.40 -4.43
N VAL A 218 -12.00 -6.91 -3.34
CA VAL A 218 -13.43 -7.17 -3.16
C VAL A 218 -13.86 -6.71 -1.78
N ALA A 219 -15.18 -6.66 -1.54
CA ALA A 219 -15.71 -6.52 -0.19
C ALA A 219 -15.23 -7.67 0.70
N ASN A 220 -14.83 -7.36 1.93
CA ASN A 220 -14.42 -8.34 2.91
C ASN A 220 -15.60 -9.32 3.17
N PRO A 221 -15.43 -10.62 2.91
CA PRO A 221 -16.52 -11.60 3.03
C PRO A 221 -16.94 -11.85 4.49
N ASP A 222 -16.14 -11.41 5.46
CA ASP A 222 -16.36 -11.63 6.88
C ASP A 222 -15.66 -10.54 7.69
N GLN A 223 -16.41 -9.50 8.06
CA GLN A 223 -15.91 -8.36 8.85
C GLN A 223 -15.91 -8.63 10.36
N THR A 224 -15.97 -9.89 10.77
CA THR A 224 -16.00 -10.29 12.19
C THR A 224 -14.63 -10.80 12.66
N GLY A 225 -14.41 -10.76 13.98
CA GLY A 225 -13.18 -11.27 14.58
C GLY A 225 -12.02 -10.29 14.44
N ILE A 226 -10.87 -10.77 13.93
CA ILE A 226 -9.62 -9.99 13.89
C ILE A 226 -9.52 -9.04 12.70
N ASN A 227 -10.28 -9.27 11.63
CA ASN A 227 -10.31 -8.41 10.45
C ASN A 227 -11.67 -7.73 10.32
N THR A 228 -11.73 -6.42 10.59
CA THR A 228 -12.95 -5.62 10.56
C THR A 228 -12.97 -4.61 9.40
N THR A 229 -12.06 -4.74 8.42
CA THR A 229 -12.01 -3.90 7.22
C THR A 229 -13.23 -4.15 6.32
N ASP A 230 -13.55 -3.20 5.45
CA ASP A 230 -14.61 -3.28 4.44
C ASP A 230 -14.20 -4.04 3.17
N LYS A 231 -12.91 -4.12 2.87
CA LYS A 231 -12.34 -4.68 1.64
C LYS A 231 -11.08 -5.49 1.92
N CYS A 232 -10.76 -6.40 1.00
CA CYS A 232 -9.55 -7.21 1.05
C CYS A 232 -9.13 -7.66 -0.37
N LEU A 233 -7.90 -8.15 -0.51
CA LEU A 233 -7.46 -8.84 -1.74
C LEU A 233 -8.09 -10.23 -1.80
N TRP A 234 -8.82 -10.51 -2.87
CA TRP A 234 -9.30 -11.85 -3.19
C TRP A 234 -8.43 -12.48 -4.27
N ILE A 235 -8.15 -13.76 -4.11
CA ILE A 235 -7.37 -14.60 -5.01
C ILE A 235 -8.14 -15.91 -5.23
N LYS A 236 -8.24 -16.34 -6.49
CA LYS A 236 -8.84 -17.64 -6.85
C LYS A 236 -7.75 -18.66 -7.13
N ARG A 237 -7.82 -19.82 -6.48
CA ARG A 237 -6.98 -20.99 -6.76
C ARG A 237 -7.81 -22.12 -7.35
N GLU A 238 -7.37 -22.68 -8.47
CA GLU A 238 -8.08 -23.72 -9.21
C GLU A 238 -7.25 -25.00 -9.35
N LYS A 239 -7.93 -26.10 -9.66
CA LYS A 239 -7.29 -27.36 -10.04
C LYS A 239 -6.40 -27.12 -11.26
N ASN A 240 -5.18 -27.66 -11.20
CA ASN A 240 -4.12 -27.55 -12.21
C ASN A 240 -3.34 -26.24 -12.22
N ASP A 241 -3.66 -25.28 -11.36
CA ASP A 241 -2.81 -24.10 -11.21
C ASP A 241 -1.43 -24.50 -10.64
N GLU A 242 -0.40 -23.76 -11.04
CA GLU A 242 0.96 -23.95 -10.51
C GLU A 242 1.02 -23.78 -8.99
N VAL A 243 1.97 -24.44 -8.33
CA VAL A 243 2.16 -24.38 -6.86
C VAL A 243 2.35 -22.94 -6.38
N PHE A 244 2.99 -22.12 -7.21
CA PHE A 244 3.33 -20.73 -6.91
C PHE A 244 2.26 -19.72 -7.34
N SER A 245 1.08 -20.15 -7.87
CA SER A 245 0.09 -19.15 -8.28
C SER A 245 -0.55 -18.43 -7.09
N GLY A 246 -0.84 -17.16 -7.32
CA GLY A 246 -1.49 -16.27 -6.37
C GLY A 246 -1.49 -14.86 -6.93
N ALA A 247 -0.80 -13.93 -6.26
CA ALA A 247 -0.70 -12.55 -6.70
C ALA A 247 0.73 -12.02 -6.59
N ILE A 248 1.08 -11.03 -7.39
CA ILE A 248 2.38 -10.34 -7.34
C ILE A 248 2.15 -8.85 -7.21
N ASN A 249 2.98 -8.19 -6.40
CA ASN A 249 3.07 -6.74 -6.35
C ASN A 249 4.55 -6.33 -6.45
N ARG A 250 4.84 -5.41 -7.38
CA ARG A 250 6.19 -4.94 -7.73
C ARG A 250 6.47 -3.53 -7.21
N ASN A 251 5.52 -2.97 -6.47
CA ASN A 251 5.52 -1.57 -6.12
C ASN A 251 6.05 -1.30 -4.71
N PHE A 252 6.93 -2.15 -4.20
CA PHE A 252 7.55 -1.95 -2.90
C PHE A 252 8.93 -1.28 -3.04
N LYS A 253 9.32 -0.53 -2.00
CA LYS A 253 10.67 0.01 -1.85
C LYS A 253 11.02 0.05 -0.37
N VAL A 254 11.51 -1.07 0.16
CA VAL A 254 11.99 -1.14 1.55
C VAL A 254 13.50 -1.20 1.50
N ASN A 255 14.15 -0.07 1.80
CA ASN A 255 15.61 0.07 1.66
C ASN A 255 16.39 -0.69 2.74
N ASN A 256 15.79 -0.89 3.92
CA ASN A 256 16.43 -1.58 5.04
C ASN A 256 15.45 -2.55 5.70
N LEU A 257 15.62 -3.85 5.45
CA LEU A 257 14.82 -4.89 6.09
C LEU A 257 15.31 -5.25 7.50
N ASN A 258 16.52 -4.83 7.88
CA ASN A 258 17.14 -5.19 9.17
C ASN A 258 16.43 -4.54 10.37
N GLU A 259 15.59 -3.55 10.15
CA GLU A 259 14.77 -2.91 11.18
C GLU A 259 13.52 -3.74 11.54
N PHE A 260 13.25 -4.80 10.77
CA PHE A 260 12.06 -5.63 10.89
C PHE A 260 12.45 -7.07 11.16
N ARG A 261 11.56 -7.78 11.85
CA ARG A 261 11.73 -9.20 12.17
C ARG A 261 10.88 -10.09 11.29
N CYS A 262 9.72 -9.62 10.86
CA CYS A 262 8.80 -10.42 10.08
C CYS A 262 7.90 -9.55 9.21
N MET A 263 7.22 -10.20 8.26
CA MET A 263 5.96 -9.69 7.74
C MET A 263 4.81 -10.38 8.44
N THR A 264 3.72 -9.65 8.68
CA THR A 264 2.46 -10.24 9.13
C THR A 264 1.38 -10.00 8.10
N MET A 265 0.47 -10.95 7.93
CA MET A 265 -0.61 -10.88 6.93
C MET A 265 -1.84 -11.60 7.46
N MET A 266 -3.02 -11.03 7.31
CA MET A 266 -4.27 -11.75 7.59
C MET A 266 -4.70 -12.55 6.37
N VAL A 267 -5.06 -13.82 6.58
CA VAL A 267 -5.52 -14.73 5.54
C VAL A 267 -6.82 -15.41 5.97
N LYS A 268 -7.74 -15.61 5.04
CA LYS A 268 -8.94 -16.44 5.19
C LYS A 268 -9.11 -17.32 3.96
N LYS A 269 -9.25 -18.64 4.16
CA LYS A 269 -9.56 -19.60 3.08
C LYS A 269 -10.27 -20.84 3.63
N SER A 270 -10.97 -21.57 2.76
CA SER A 270 -11.79 -22.73 3.14
C SER A 270 -11.01 -24.03 3.35
N ILE A 271 -9.68 -24.00 3.25
CA ILE A 271 -8.81 -25.17 3.42
C ILE A 271 -7.53 -24.82 4.18
N ALA A 272 -7.00 -25.77 4.95
CA ALA A 272 -5.72 -25.61 5.65
C ALA A 272 -4.55 -25.73 4.67
N GLY A 273 -3.39 -25.21 5.06
CA GLY A 273 -2.13 -25.45 4.37
C GLY A 273 -1.30 -24.19 4.13
N PRO A 274 -0.09 -24.36 3.59
CA PRO A 274 0.94 -23.32 3.58
C PRO A 274 0.55 -22.14 2.70
N VAL A 275 1.03 -20.97 3.12
CA VAL A 275 1.03 -19.71 2.39
C VAL A 275 2.48 -19.24 2.35
N SER A 276 2.94 -18.75 1.20
CA SER A 276 4.31 -18.22 1.08
C SER A 276 4.35 -16.83 0.49
N LEU A 277 5.36 -16.08 0.91
CA LEU A 277 5.79 -14.82 0.30
C LEU A 277 7.17 -15.05 -0.31
N GLU A 278 7.30 -14.88 -1.62
CA GLU A 278 8.60 -14.74 -2.26
C GLU A 278 8.95 -13.26 -2.35
N LEU A 279 9.98 -12.88 -1.61
CA LEU A 279 10.54 -11.55 -1.57
C LEU A 279 11.64 -11.45 -2.62
N GLN A 280 11.66 -10.37 -3.39
CA GLN A 280 12.72 -10.13 -4.36
C GLN A 280 13.26 -8.70 -4.30
N SER A 281 14.56 -8.58 -4.52
CA SER A 281 15.25 -7.29 -4.63
C SER A 281 15.00 -6.63 -6.00
N PRO A 282 15.35 -5.34 -6.15
CA PRO A 282 15.34 -4.70 -7.46
C PRO A 282 16.06 -5.52 -8.53
N GLY A 283 15.48 -5.55 -9.73
CA GLY A 283 16.02 -6.34 -10.85
C GLY A 283 15.95 -7.86 -10.66
N GLU A 284 15.23 -8.33 -9.64
CA GLU A 284 15.12 -9.75 -9.27
C GLU A 284 16.46 -10.42 -8.90
N GLU A 285 17.48 -9.63 -8.52
CA GLU A 285 18.84 -10.12 -8.29
C GLU A 285 18.95 -11.10 -7.11
N LYS A 286 18.15 -10.87 -6.07
CA LYS A 286 18.05 -11.68 -4.85
C LYS A 286 16.60 -12.09 -4.63
N LYS A 287 16.40 -13.34 -4.22
CA LYS A 287 15.07 -13.92 -3.96
C LYS A 287 15.10 -14.72 -2.66
N GLN A 288 14.05 -14.60 -1.86
CA GLN A 288 13.89 -15.37 -0.63
C GLN A 288 12.42 -15.75 -0.46
N ILE A 289 12.15 -17.03 -0.19
CA ILE A 289 10.80 -17.51 0.15
C ILE A 289 10.67 -17.59 1.67
N LEU A 290 9.56 -17.06 2.18
CA LEU A 290 9.09 -17.19 3.56
C LEU A 290 7.74 -17.91 3.55
N THR A 291 7.53 -18.83 4.50
CA THR A 291 6.31 -19.65 4.55
C THR A 291 5.69 -19.63 5.94
N ALA A 292 4.37 -19.58 6.00
CA ALA A 292 3.58 -19.71 7.22
C ALA A 292 2.38 -20.64 6.98
N ASP A 293 1.98 -21.37 8.01
CA ASP A 293 0.86 -22.32 7.92
C ASP A 293 -0.47 -21.68 8.31
N TYR A 294 -1.44 -21.81 7.41
CA TYR A 294 -2.83 -21.49 7.70
C TYR A 294 -3.56 -22.74 8.22
N THR A 295 -4.16 -22.63 9.40
CA THR A 295 -4.78 -23.74 10.13
C THR A 295 -6.23 -23.44 10.57
N GLU A 296 -6.61 -22.17 10.68
CA GLU A 296 -7.95 -21.73 11.13
C GLU A 296 -8.97 -21.73 9.98
N VAL A 297 -9.25 -22.91 9.41
CA VAL A 297 -10.12 -23.08 8.23
C VAL A 297 -11.40 -22.26 8.30
N GLY A 298 -11.63 -21.43 7.27
CA GLY A 298 -12.82 -20.62 7.13
C GLY A 298 -12.87 -19.39 8.04
N ARG A 299 -11.81 -19.08 8.79
CA ARG A 299 -11.70 -17.90 9.67
C ARG A 299 -10.49 -17.05 9.29
N TRP A 300 -10.52 -15.77 9.65
CA TRP A 300 -9.34 -14.93 9.53
C TRP A 300 -8.24 -15.40 10.50
N GLN A 301 -7.04 -15.59 9.98
CA GLN A 301 -5.84 -15.92 10.74
C GLN A 301 -4.73 -14.92 10.40
N LYS A 302 -4.11 -14.33 11.42
CA LYS A 302 -2.85 -13.58 11.24
C LYS A 302 -1.70 -14.58 11.08
N LEU A 303 -1.04 -14.55 9.93
CA LEU A 303 0.17 -15.30 9.63
C LEU A 303 1.40 -14.42 9.90
N GLU A 304 2.48 -15.04 10.38
CA GLU A 304 3.77 -14.40 10.61
C GLU A 304 4.84 -15.08 9.75
N PHE A 305 5.48 -14.29 8.89
CA PHE A 305 6.56 -14.70 8.00
C PHE A 305 7.88 -14.19 8.59
N VAL A 306 8.52 -15.02 9.40
CA VAL A 306 9.76 -14.66 10.12
C VAL A 306 10.92 -14.48 9.15
N PHE A 307 11.63 -13.37 9.29
CA PHE A 307 12.80 -13.08 8.48
C PHE A 307 14.00 -13.90 8.97
N PRO A 308 14.72 -14.58 8.07
CA PRO A 308 16.03 -15.13 8.39
C PRO A 308 17.05 -14.02 8.61
N ASP A 309 18.14 -14.36 9.29
CA ASP A 309 19.32 -13.51 9.32
C ASP A 309 19.78 -13.20 7.90
N ASN A 310 20.18 -11.95 7.65
CA ASN A 310 20.67 -11.49 6.34
C ASN A 310 19.65 -11.72 5.19
N LEU A 311 18.37 -11.43 5.45
CA LEU A 311 17.30 -11.47 4.45
C LEU A 311 17.71 -10.71 3.17
N LEU A 312 17.51 -11.36 2.01
CA LEU A 312 17.91 -10.86 0.68
C LEU A 312 19.39 -10.44 0.60
N GLU A 313 20.26 -11.00 1.44
CA GLU A 313 21.66 -10.60 1.56
C GLU A 313 21.84 -9.09 1.86
N GLY A 314 20.87 -8.49 2.54
CA GLY A 314 20.85 -7.06 2.86
C GLY A 314 20.39 -6.15 1.71
N ALA A 315 19.99 -6.71 0.57
CA ALA A 315 19.43 -5.94 -0.54
C ALA A 315 18.03 -5.37 -0.19
N PRO A 316 17.62 -4.24 -0.79
CA PRO A 316 16.28 -3.71 -0.64
C PRO A 316 15.19 -4.70 -1.12
N LEU A 317 13.99 -4.61 -0.58
CA LEU A 317 12.80 -5.30 -1.11
C LEU A 317 12.10 -4.44 -2.15
N GLN A 318 11.75 -5.04 -3.29
CA GLN A 318 10.95 -4.40 -4.34
C GLN A 318 9.70 -5.20 -4.74
N ILE A 319 9.79 -6.52 -4.76
CA ILE A 319 8.74 -7.39 -5.29
C ILE A 319 8.32 -8.38 -4.22
N ILE A 320 7.01 -8.59 -4.07
CA ILE A 320 6.46 -9.71 -3.33
C ILE A 320 5.57 -10.53 -4.26
N ILE A 321 5.84 -11.82 -4.34
CA ILE A 321 4.90 -12.80 -4.89
C ILE A 321 4.24 -13.51 -3.72
N LEU A 322 2.94 -13.33 -3.58
CA LEU A 322 2.08 -14.06 -2.67
C LEU A 322 1.65 -15.38 -3.32
N GLN A 323 2.17 -16.48 -2.79
CA GLN A 323 1.77 -17.83 -3.14
C GLN A 323 0.69 -18.27 -2.12
N ALA A 324 -0.57 -17.99 -2.46
CA ALA A 324 -1.70 -18.01 -1.52
C ALA A 324 -2.05 -19.41 -0.99
N HIS A 325 -1.68 -20.46 -1.72
CA HIS A 325 -1.78 -21.85 -1.26
C HIS A 325 -0.76 -22.75 -1.95
N VAL A 326 0.32 -23.07 -1.22
CA VAL A 326 1.51 -23.77 -1.73
C VAL A 326 1.32 -25.29 -1.66
N VAL A 327 0.33 -25.78 -2.40
CA VAL A 327 0.06 -27.20 -2.59
C VAL A 327 -0.01 -27.45 -4.08
N ASP A 328 0.56 -28.58 -4.52
CA ASP A 328 0.44 -29.02 -5.91
C ASP A 328 -0.99 -29.48 -6.19
N THR A 329 -1.78 -28.54 -6.67
CA THR A 329 -3.18 -28.80 -7.00
C THR A 329 -3.30 -29.82 -8.13
N LYS A 330 -2.29 -29.99 -9.01
CA LYS A 330 -2.35 -30.95 -10.14
C LYS A 330 -2.40 -32.38 -9.58
N GLU A 331 -1.50 -32.67 -8.65
CA GLU A 331 -1.33 -34.00 -8.05
C GLU A 331 -2.24 -34.23 -6.82
N ASP A 332 -2.84 -33.20 -6.24
CA ASP A 332 -3.77 -33.33 -5.13
C ASP A 332 -5.17 -33.75 -5.60
N ALA A 333 -5.48 -35.04 -5.46
CA ALA A 333 -6.80 -35.59 -5.80
C ALA A 333 -7.96 -35.05 -4.93
N SER A 334 -7.66 -34.47 -3.77
CA SER A 334 -8.67 -33.86 -2.88
C SER A 334 -9.03 -32.43 -3.28
N PHE A 335 -8.14 -31.74 -4.03
CA PHE A 335 -8.38 -30.42 -4.59
C PHE A 335 -9.32 -30.52 -5.80
N THR A 336 -10.62 -30.52 -5.54
CA THR A 336 -11.67 -30.76 -6.56
C THR A 336 -12.43 -29.51 -6.97
N GLU A 337 -12.59 -28.57 -6.04
CA GLU A 337 -13.29 -27.30 -6.27
C GLU A 337 -12.33 -26.12 -6.17
N PRO A 338 -12.55 -25.02 -6.91
CA PRO A 338 -11.81 -23.79 -6.72
C PRO A 338 -11.92 -23.26 -5.29
N VAL A 339 -10.84 -22.63 -4.82
CA VAL A 339 -10.75 -22.05 -3.48
C VAL A 339 -10.59 -20.55 -3.61
N ASP A 340 -11.50 -19.83 -2.97
CA ASP A 340 -11.39 -18.40 -2.74
C ASP A 340 -10.49 -18.14 -1.52
N ILE A 341 -9.48 -17.30 -1.70
CA ILE A 341 -8.53 -16.93 -0.67
C ILE A 341 -8.58 -15.41 -0.53
N TYR A 342 -8.74 -14.95 0.71
CA TYR A 342 -8.81 -13.54 1.05
C TYR A 342 -7.62 -13.17 1.89
N VAL A 343 -6.97 -12.07 1.53
CA VAL A 343 -5.75 -11.56 2.12
C VAL A 343 -5.93 -10.10 2.45
N ASP A 344 -5.48 -9.71 3.62
CA ASP A 344 -5.56 -8.34 4.08
C ASP A 344 -4.43 -8.04 5.07
N GLU A 345 -4.30 -6.78 5.46
CA GLU A 345 -3.50 -6.38 6.62
C GLU A 345 -2.05 -6.95 6.56
N LEU A 346 -1.39 -6.75 5.41
CA LEU A 346 0.01 -7.13 5.19
C LEU A 346 0.95 -5.99 5.59
N TYR A 347 1.80 -6.23 6.59
CA TYR A 347 2.70 -5.22 7.16
C TYR A 347 4.07 -5.80 7.47
N LEU A 348 5.06 -4.91 7.57
CA LEU A 348 6.34 -5.20 8.22
C LEU A 348 6.16 -5.02 9.73
N SER A 349 6.74 -5.92 10.52
CA SER A 349 6.71 -5.85 11.98
C SER A 349 8.09 -6.01 12.58
N SER A 350 8.42 -5.13 13.53
CA SER A 350 9.58 -5.24 14.41
C SER A 350 9.26 -6.01 15.71
N GLU A 351 7.98 -6.18 16.03
CA GLU A 351 7.53 -6.91 17.21
C GLU A 351 7.31 -8.40 16.90
N THR A 352 7.83 -9.29 17.76
CA THR A 352 7.20 -10.60 17.95
C THR A 352 5.91 -10.40 18.72
N VAL A 353 4.76 -10.44 18.07
CA VAL A 353 3.51 -10.59 18.83
C VAL A 353 3.21 -12.07 18.96
N SER A 354 3.91 -12.73 19.89
CA SER A 354 3.32 -13.87 20.58
C SER A 354 2.60 -13.32 21.80
N ILE A 355 1.30 -13.04 21.65
CA ILE A 355 0.17 -13.32 22.55
C ILE A 355 -1.08 -12.74 21.83
N PRO A 356 -2.12 -13.55 21.55
CA PRO A 356 -3.32 -13.06 20.89
C PRO A 356 -4.02 -12.01 21.75
N LEU A 357 -4.19 -10.80 21.20
CA LEU A 357 -5.06 -9.76 21.74
C LEU A 357 -6.50 -10.15 21.41
N TYR A 358 -7.20 -10.77 22.37
CA TYR A 358 -8.65 -10.91 22.27
C TYR A 358 -9.34 -9.58 22.59
N SER A 359 -10.43 -9.34 21.87
CA SER A 359 -11.24 -8.13 21.90
C SER A 359 -11.82 -7.81 23.28
N LYS A 360 -12.11 -6.51 23.46
CA LYS A 360 -12.50 -5.85 24.69
C LYS A 360 -13.95 -6.12 25.10
N ASP A 361 -14.36 -7.37 25.25
CA ASP A 361 -15.57 -7.71 26.00
C ASP A 361 -15.19 -7.88 27.47
N LYS A 362 -15.36 -6.82 28.27
CA LYS A 362 -15.14 -6.86 29.73
C LYS A 362 -16.22 -7.72 30.39
N LYS A 363 -16.09 -9.03 30.28
CA LYS A 363 -16.72 -9.98 31.19
C LYS A 363 -16.07 -9.84 32.57
N GLU A 364 -16.72 -10.41 33.57
CA GLU A 364 -16.34 -10.35 34.99
C GLU A 364 -14.89 -10.85 35.19
N ILE A 365 -13.98 -9.92 35.50
CA ILE A 365 -12.56 -10.21 35.70
C ILE A 365 -12.36 -10.95 37.03
N VAL A 366 -11.71 -12.10 36.97
CA VAL A 366 -11.42 -12.95 38.15
C VAL A 366 -9.97 -12.89 38.61
N LYS A 367 -9.07 -12.37 37.76
CA LYS A 367 -7.65 -12.23 38.06
C LYS A 367 -7.04 -11.07 37.28
N THR A 368 -6.21 -10.26 37.92
CA THR A 368 -5.35 -9.28 37.26
C THR A 368 -3.90 -9.47 37.68
N GLU A 369 -2.96 -9.49 36.74
CA GLU A 369 -1.52 -9.63 36.97
C GLU A 369 -0.81 -8.41 36.39
N ILE A 370 0.16 -7.87 37.12
CA ILE A 370 0.95 -6.72 36.66
C ILE A 370 2.39 -7.17 36.46
N TYR A 371 2.93 -6.90 35.28
CA TYR A 371 4.31 -7.20 34.91
C TYR A 371 5.09 -5.92 34.63
N ASP A 372 6.39 -5.94 34.93
CA ASP A 372 7.30 -4.91 34.44
C ASP A 372 7.60 -5.11 32.93
N ILE A 373 8.29 -4.14 32.32
CA ILE A 373 8.68 -4.21 30.89
C ILE A 373 9.61 -5.37 30.54
N ARG A 374 10.20 -6.04 31.54
CA ARG A 374 11.07 -7.20 31.37
C ARG A 374 10.28 -8.52 31.48
N GLY A 375 8.96 -8.45 31.68
CA GLY A 375 8.10 -9.61 31.86
C GLY A 375 8.13 -10.21 33.26
N MET A 376 8.68 -9.50 34.26
CA MET A 376 8.71 -9.95 35.65
C MET A 376 7.36 -9.65 36.32
N LEU A 377 6.74 -10.67 36.94
CA LEU A 377 5.50 -10.50 37.69
C LEU A 377 5.75 -9.65 38.93
N MET A 378 5.06 -8.52 39.03
CA MET A 378 5.17 -7.57 40.14
C MET A 378 4.12 -7.82 41.21
N THR A 379 2.86 -8.05 40.80
CA THR A 379 1.75 -8.30 41.72
C THR A 379 0.59 -9.02 41.03
N THR A 380 -0.35 -9.54 41.83
CA THR A 380 -1.57 -10.22 41.38
C THR A 380 -2.75 -9.78 42.24
N PHE A 381 -3.89 -9.55 41.61
CA PHE A 381 -5.16 -9.18 42.21
C PHE A 381 -6.23 -10.23 41.88
N GLY A 382 -7.08 -10.53 42.85
CA GLY A 382 -8.22 -11.44 42.71
C GLY A 382 -9.47 -10.79 42.11
N ALA A 383 -10.57 -11.55 42.08
CA ALA A 383 -11.87 -11.04 41.65
C ALA A 383 -12.34 -9.89 42.58
N ASN A 384 -12.80 -8.79 41.98
CA ASN A 384 -13.26 -7.57 42.66
C ASN A 384 -12.18 -6.76 43.40
N GLU A 385 -10.90 -7.05 43.19
CA GLU A 385 -9.80 -6.20 43.66
C GLU A 385 -9.44 -5.17 42.58
N GLU A 386 -9.37 -3.89 42.96
CA GLU A 386 -8.95 -2.83 42.05
C GLU A 386 -7.43 -2.92 41.83
N ALA A 387 -7.02 -2.96 40.56
CA ALA A 387 -5.61 -2.98 40.20
C ALA A 387 -5.02 -1.58 40.40
N VAL A 388 -4.16 -1.42 41.41
CA VAL A 388 -3.51 -0.15 41.75
C VAL A 388 -2.03 -0.21 41.41
N ILE A 389 -1.57 0.70 40.53
CA ILE A 389 -0.15 0.83 40.13
C ILE A 389 0.59 1.93 40.90
N ASP A 390 -0.13 2.75 41.67
CA ASP A 390 0.43 3.95 42.33
C ASP A 390 1.55 3.62 43.34
N ASN A 391 1.56 2.39 43.85
CA ASN A 391 2.60 1.88 44.76
C ASN A 391 3.84 1.33 44.04
N LEU A 392 3.83 1.25 42.70
CA LEU A 392 4.97 0.83 41.89
C LEU A 392 5.86 2.03 41.55
N GLU A 393 7.09 1.78 41.13
CA GLU A 393 7.97 2.86 40.67
C GLU A 393 7.40 3.55 39.42
N LYS A 394 7.95 4.72 39.08
CA LYS A 394 7.59 5.40 37.83
C LYS A 394 8.04 4.55 36.65
N GLY A 395 7.14 4.24 35.74
CA GLY A 395 7.44 3.32 34.65
C GLY A 395 6.24 2.86 33.85
N VAL A 396 6.53 2.00 32.88
CA VAL A 396 5.53 1.32 32.05
C VAL A 396 5.31 -0.07 32.61
N TYR A 397 4.04 -0.47 32.70
CA TYR A 397 3.63 -1.78 33.19
C TYR A 397 2.67 -2.43 32.19
N VAL A 398 2.68 -3.76 32.19
CA VAL A 398 1.74 -4.58 31.44
C VAL A 398 0.74 -5.18 32.42
N VAL A 399 -0.54 -4.91 32.19
CA VAL A 399 -1.64 -5.44 33.00
C VAL A 399 -2.32 -6.53 32.21
N ARG A 400 -2.32 -7.75 32.77
CA ARG A 400 -2.93 -8.94 32.20
C ARG A 400 -4.16 -9.29 33.02
N GLN A 401 -5.36 -9.26 32.44
CA GLN A 401 -6.60 -9.59 33.12
C GLN A 401 -7.17 -10.90 32.57
N THR A 402 -7.58 -11.80 33.45
CA THR A 402 -8.26 -13.06 33.12
C THR A 402 -9.72 -12.97 33.55
N ASP A 403 -10.64 -13.28 32.64
CA ASP A 403 -12.07 -13.37 32.95
C ASP A 403 -12.47 -14.74 33.50
N LYS A 404 -13.71 -14.86 33.98
CA LYS A 404 -14.25 -16.11 34.55
C LYS A 404 -14.29 -17.31 33.58
N GLU A 405 -14.18 -17.06 32.28
CA GLU A 405 -14.16 -18.10 31.24
C GLU A 405 -12.73 -18.45 30.81
N GLY A 406 -11.72 -17.80 31.40
CA GLY A 406 -10.31 -18.03 31.12
C GLY A 406 -9.75 -17.18 29.98
N ASN A 407 -10.53 -16.26 29.41
CA ASN A 407 -10.02 -15.35 28.38
C ASN A 407 -9.10 -14.32 29.00
N VAL A 408 -8.08 -13.92 28.25
CA VAL A 408 -7.04 -13.01 28.71
C VAL A 408 -7.05 -11.74 27.88
N THR A 409 -7.08 -10.60 28.56
CA THR A 409 -6.88 -9.27 27.98
C THR A 409 -5.60 -8.66 28.52
N VAL A 410 -4.92 -7.84 27.72
CA VAL A 410 -3.68 -7.19 28.10
C VAL A 410 -3.75 -5.71 27.77
N GLU A 411 -3.37 -4.85 28.72
CA GLU A 411 -3.30 -3.41 28.53
C GLU A 411 -1.99 -2.83 29.08
N LYS A 412 -1.57 -1.70 28.49
CA LYS A 412 -0.41 -0.94 28.95
C LYS A 412 -0.86 0.12 29.94
N MET A 413 -0.18 0.21 31.07
CA MET A 413 -0.34 1.29 32.05
C MET A 413 0.96 2.06 32.27
N MET A 414 0.84 3.33 32.63
CA MET A 414 1.97 4.20 33.01
C MET A 414 1.74 4.76 34.39
N ASN A 415 2.70 4.54 35.30
CA ASN A 415 2.78 5.26 36.57
C ASN A 415 3.71 6.47 36.41
N ARG A 416 3.19 7.69 36.65
CA ARG A 416 3.82 8.97 36.24
C ARG A 416 4.65 9.66 37.32
#